data_AF-A0A1C6EDJ4-F1
#
_entry.id   AF-A0A1C6EDJ4-F1
#
_cell.length_a   1.000
_cell.length_b   1.000
_cell.length_c   1.000
_cell.angle_alpha   90.00
_cell.angle_beta   90.00
_cell.angle_gamma   90.00
#
_symmetry.space_group_name_H-M   'P 1'
#
loop_
_entity.id
_entity.type
_entity.pdbx_description
1 polymer ?
#
loop_
_entity_poly.entity_id
_entity_poly.type
_entity_poly.pdbx_seq_one_letter_code
_entity_poly.pdbx_strand_id
1 'polypeptide(L)'
;MAVRPWVTPQEVRDYTEIKSVQERNDTRIAVDISRAEQYVISYTNNDFSDYEEIPQNVKTAVILLAETYGYNSVVSAKEVTSETFDDYSYTAENSIVSFDTLGIKPLLEEFIKVKPKNGVTMRLRRL
;
A
#
# COMPACT_ATOMS: atom_id res chain seq x y z
N MET A 1 16.01 -13.68 -9.09
CA MET A 1 14.54 -13.55 -9.17
C MET A 1 14.08 -13.20 -7.77
N ALA A 2 13.49 -12.03 -7.58
CA ALA A 2 13.07 -11.60 -6.25
C ALA A 2 11.99 -12.56 -5.68
N VAL A 3 12.34 -13.27 -4.61
CA VAL A 3 11.47 -14.25 -3.96
C VAL A 3 10.46 -13.49 -3.09
N ARG A 4 9.18 -13.81 -3.22
CA ARG A 4 8.14 -13.30 -2.32
C ARG A 4 8.14 -14.08 -1.00
N PRO A 5 7.85 -13.44 0.13
CA PRO A 5 7.48 -12.03 0.30
C PRO A 5 8.67 -11.07 0.24
N TRP A 6 8.44 -9.86 -0.28
CA TRP A 6 9.45 -8.82 -0.49
C TRP A 6 9.92 -8.13 0.80
N VAL A 7 9.08 -8.20 1.82
CA VAL A 7 9.24 -7.60 3.14
C VAL A 7 8.80 -8.63 4.18
N THR A 8 9.48 -8.68 5.31
CA THR A 8 9.11 -9.57 6.42
C THR A 8 8.11 -8.89 7.38
N PRO A 9 7.27 -9.67 8.09
CA PRO A 9 6.38 -9.10 9.10
C PRO A 9 7.13 -8.34 10.22
N GLN A 10 8.37 -8.73 10.53
CA GLN A 10 9.22 -8.02 11.49
C GLN A 10 9.60 -6.62 11.00
N GLU A 11 10.01 -6.47 9.74
CA GLU A 11 10.35 -5.15 9.17
C GLU A 11 9.17 -4.16 9.24
N VAL A 12 7.94 -4.64 9.05
CA VAL A 12 6.73 -3.80 9.19
C VAL A 12 6.52 -3.39 10.65
N ARG A 13 6.79 -4.29 11.60
CA ARG A 13 6.66 -4.02 13.04
C ARG A 13 7.72 -3.08 13.58
N ASP A 14 8.95 -3.23 13.11
CA ASP A 14 10.08 -2.41 13.52
C ASP A 14 9.92 -0.97 13.00
N TYR A 15 9.26 -0.81 11.85
CA TYR A 15 8.95 0.50 11.29
C TYR A 15 7.76 1.19 11.97
N THR A 16 6.67 0.47 12.26
CA THR A 16 5.43 1.08 12.77
C THR A 16 5.52 1.42 14.25
N GLU A 17 5.17 2.66 14.61
CA GLU A 17 4.99 3.08 16.01
C GLU A 17 3.55 2.85 16.51
N ILE A 18 2.66 2.39 15.62
CA ILE A 18 1.25 2.19 15.92
C ILE A 18 1.08 0.85 16.66
N LYS A 19 0.81 0.91 17.97
CA LYS A 19 0.59 -0.27 18.82
C LYS A 19 -0.41 -1.27 18.23
N SER A 20 -1.49 -0.78 17.62
CA SER A 20 -2.50 -1.66 17.00
C SER A 20 -2.01 -2.44 15.79
N VAL A 21 -0.97 -1.96 15.09
CA VAL A 21 -0.32 -2.70 14.00
C VAL A 21 0.76 -3.64 14.58
N GLN A 22 1.46 -3.24 15.63
CA GLN A 22 2.44 -4.08 16.33
C GLN A 22 1.80 -5.33 16.96
N GLU A 23 0.65 -5.19 17.62
CA GLU A 23 -0.08 -6.28 18.28
C GLU A 23 -0.80 -7.23 17.30
N ARG A 24 -0.83 -6.90 16.01
CA ARG A 24 -1.52 -7.67 14.97
C ARG A 24 -0.80 -8.98 14.72
N ASN A 25 -1.54 -10.07 14.56
CA ASN A 25 -0.97 -11.41 14.31
C ASN A 25 -0.14 -11.44 13.01
N ASP A 26 0.99 -12.14 13.03
CA ASP A 26 1.91 -12.31 11.89
C ASP A 26 1.20 -12.80 10.62
N THR A 27 0.20 -13.67 10.77
CA THR A 27 -0.63 -14.16 9.65
C THR A 27 -1.43 -13.05 8.98
N ARG A 28 -1.93 -12.07 9.76
CA ARG A 28 -2.64 -10.92 9.22
C ARG A 28 -1.68 -9.94 8.56
N ILE A 29 -0.52 -9.70 9.16
CA ILE A 29 0.52 -8.85 8.56
C ILE A 29 0.99 -9.44 7.24
N ALA A 30 1.16 -10.76 7.14
CA ALA A 30 1.50 -11.42 5.88
C ALA A 30 0.45 -11.20 4.78
N VAL A 31 -0.84 -11.22 5.14
CA VAL A 31 -1.92 -10.88 4.19
C VAL A 31 -1.86 -9.40 3.80
N ASP A 32 -1.61 -8.49 4.74
CA ASP A 32 -1.49 -7.06 4.44
C ASP A 32 -0.29 -6.78 3.51
N ILE A 33 0.85 -7.45 3.72
CA ILE A 33 2.01 -7.42 2.82
C ILE A 33 1.62 -7.93 1.43
N SER A 34 0.92 -9.06 1.33
CA SER A 34 0.51 -9.60 0.02
C SER A 34 -0.39 -8.63 -0.77
N ARG A 35 -1.25 -7.87 -0.07
CA ARG A 35 -2.11 -6.84 -0.68
C ARG A 35 -1.30 -5.62 -1.09
N ALA A 36 -0.33 -5.22 -0.28
CA ALA A 36 0.60 -4.14 -0.58
C ALA A 36 1.44 -4.46 -1.83
N GLU A 37 2.02 -5.66 -1.93
CA GLU A 37 2.75 -6.11 -3.11
C GLU A 37 1.87 -6.06 -4.37
N GLN A 38 0.65 -6.59 -4.29
CA GLN A 38 -0.28 -6.58 -5.42
C GLN A 38 -0.65 -5.16 -5.86
N TYR A 39 -0.83 -4.24 -4.90
CA TYR A 39 -1.08 -2.83 -5.19
C TYR A 39 0.10 -2.20 -5.93
N VAL A 40 1.33 -2.43 -5.46
CA VAL A 40 2.56 -1.94 -6.11
C VAL A 40 2.64 -2.45 -7.55
N ILE A 41 2.43 -3.75 -7.78
CA ILE A 41 2.46 -4.35 -9.13
C ILE A 41 1.38 -3.72 -10.02
N SER A 42 0.18 -3.51 -9.50
CA SER A 42 -0.92 -2.90 -10.26
C SER A 42 -0.63 -1.44 -10.62
N TYR A 43 0.06 -0.71 -9.73
CA TYR A 43 0.43 0.68 -9.93
C TYR A 43 1.56 0.84 -10.94
N THR A 44 2.63 0.03 -10.81
CA THR A 44 3.81 0.11 -11.68
C THR A 44 3.65 -0.67 -12.97
N ASN A 45 2.68 -1.58 -13.07
CA ASN A 45 2.58 -2.59 -14.12
C ASN A 45 3.88 -3.40 -14.28
N ASN A 46 4.62 -3.56 -13.17
CA ASN A 46 5.89 -4.28 -13.12
C ASN A 46 5.78 -5.37 -12.05
N ASP A 47 6.03 -6.61 -12.43
CA ASP A 47 6.02 -7.77 -11.54
C ASP A 47 7.35 -7.94 -10.79
N PHE A 48 8.35 -7.12 -11.13
CA PHE A 48 9.70 -7.13 -10.56
C PHE A 48 10.41 -8.49 -10.65
N SER A 49 9.92 -9.41 -11.48
CA SER A 49 10.51 -10.74 -11.67
C SER A 49 11.90 -10.68 -12.30
N ASP A 50 12.12 -9.66 -13.14
CA ASP A 50 13.38 -9.38 -13.84
C ASP A 50 14.51 -8.91 -12.90
N TYR A 51 14.18 -8.51 -11.67
CA TYR A 51 15.14 -7.97 -10.71
C TYR A 51 15.73 -9.09 -9.85
N GLU A 52 17.03 -9.01 -9.61
CA GLU A 52 17.72 -9.92 -8.70
C GLU A 52 17.41 -9.59 -7.24
N GLU A 53 17.45 -8.30 -6.90
CA GLU A 53 17.02 -7.76 -5.62
C GLU A 53 16.02 -6.61 -5.83
N ILE A 54 15.06 -6.48 -4.90
CA ILE A 54 14.04 -5.45 -4.93
C ILE A 54 14.64 -4.11 -4.50
N PRO A 55 14.44 -3.03 -5.28
CA PRO A 55 14.87 -1.70 -4.91
C PRO A 55 14.35 -1.28 -3.54
N GLN A 56 15.18 -0.58 -2.76
CA GLN A 56 14.81 -0.12 -1.42
C GLN A 56 13.54 0.74 -1.43
N ASN A 57 13.35 1.59 -2.44
CA ASN A 57 12.16 2.41 -2.60
C ASN A 57 10.86 1.58 -2.67
N VAL A 58 10.92 0.43 -3.33
CA VAL A 58 9.78 -0.50 -3.44
C VAL A 58 9.53 -1.19 -2.10
N LYS A 59 10.58 -1.63 -1.39
CA LYS A 59 10.43 -2.18 -0.03
C LYS A 59 9.77 -1.17 0.92
N THR A 60 10.21 0.09 0.90
CA THR A 60 9.63 1.16 1.70
C THR A 60 8.15 1.40 1.35
N ALA A 61 7.80 1.43 0.06
CA ALA A 61 6.41 1.58 -0.37
C ALA A 61 5.52 0.44 0.15
N VAL A 62 6.01 -0.80 0.14
CA VAL A 62 5.29 -1.97 0.66
C VAL A 62 5.09 -1.88 2.17
N ILE A 63 6.09 -1.44 2.93
CA ILE A 63 5.99 -1.25 4.38
C ILE A 63 4.89 -0.22 4.72
N LEU A 64 4.92 0.95 4.07
CA LEU A 64 3.91 2.02 4.26
C LEU A 64 2.50 1.55 3.91
N LEU A 65 2.36 0.79 2.82
CA LEU A 65 1.07 0.21 2.43
C LEU A 65 0.59 -0.84 3.43
N ALA A 66 1.46 -1.74 3.87
CA ALA A 66 1.11 -2.77 4.85
C ALA A 66 0.67 -2.16 6.18
N GLU A 67 1.38 -1.12 6.65
CA GLU A 67 1.01 -0.37 7.84
C GLU A 67 -0.39 0.25 7.70
N THR A 68 -0.67 0.92 6.59
CA THR A 68 -1.98 1.56 6.38
C THR A 68 -3.11 0.57 6.23
N TYR A 69 -2.91 -0.58 5.59
CA TYR A 69 -3.89 -1.67 5.60
C TYR A 69 -4.16 -2.17 7.02
N GLY A 70 -3.10 -2.31 7.82
CA GLY A 70 -3.19 -2.68 9.23
C GLY A 70 -4.01 -1.66 10.05
N TYR A 71 -3.65 -0.38 9.93
CA TYR A 71 -4.33 0.74 10.60
C TYR A 71 -5.79 0.85 10.17
N ASN A 72 -6.06 0.90 8.87
CA ASN A 72 -7.41 1.04 8.32
C ASN A 72 -8.31 -0.12 8.73
N SER A 73 -7.78 -1.34 8.82
CA SER A 73 -8.52 -2.50 9.31
C SER A 73 -8.89 -2.38 10.79
N VAL A 74 -8.06 -1.75 11.62
CA VAL A 74 -8.36 -1.52 13.05
C VAL A 74 -9.35 -0.37 13.19
N VAL A 75 -9.14 0.72 12.47
CA VAL A 75 -10.03 1.88 12.46
C VAL A 75 -11.42 1.49 11.97
N SER A 76 -11.51 0.74 10.86
CA SER A 76 -12.80 0.26 10.34
C SER A 76 -13.51 -0.71 11.29
N ALA A 77 -12.77 -1.41 12.14
CA ALA A 77 -13.33 -2.30 13.16
C ALA A 77 -13.74 -1.56 14.44
N LYS A 78 -13.17 -0.37 14.69
CA LYS A 78 -13.59 0.50 15.79
C LYS A 78 -14.80 1.30 15.30
N GLU A 79 -15.97 0.99 15.85
CA GLU A 79 -17.15 1.83 15.68
C GLU A 79 -16.84 3.27 16.12
N VAL A 80 -17.41 4.25 15.43
CA VAL A 80 -17.23 5.68 15.75
C VAL A 80 -17.74 5.91 17.17
N THR A 81 -16.82 6.04 18.12
CA THR A 81 -17.15 6.33 19.52
C THR A 81 -17.42 7.82 19.65
N SER A 82 -18.68 8.23 19.62
CA SER A 82 -19.10 9.56 20.06
C SER A 82 -19.33 9.52 21.57
N GLU A 83 -18.46 10.18 22.33
CA GLU A 83 -18.71 10.40 23.76
C GLU A 83 -19.46 11.72 23.93
N THR A 84 -20.64 11.66 24.55
CA THR A 84 -21.45 12.85 24.87
C THR A 84 -21.17 13.26 26.31
N PHE A 85 -20.65 14.47 26.52
CA PHE A 85 -20.42 15.04 27.84
C PHE A 85 -21.00 16.45 27.92
N ASP A 86 -21.97 16.65 28.81
CA ASP A 86 -22.55 17.95 29.21
C ASP A 86 -22.80 18.91 28.02
N ASP A 87 -23.64 18.48 27.08
CA ASP A 87 -24.04 19.17 25.85
C ASP A 87 -23.00 19.30 24.72
N TYR A 88 -21.78 18.78 24.91
CA TYR A 88 -20.77 18.69 23.86
C TYR A 88 -20.56 17.23 23.41
N SER A 89 -20.61 17.02 22.09
CA SER A 89 -20.24 15.76 21.46
C SER A 89 -18.81 15.88 20.93
N TYR A 90 -17.87 15.14 21.53
CA TYR A 90 -16.55 14.96 20.96
C TYR A 90 -16.57 13.74 20.03
N THR A 91 -16.37 13.97 18.73
CA THR A 91 -16.11 12.90 17.77
C THR A 91 -14.60 12.72 17.65
N ALA A 92 -14.06 11.64 18.22
CA ALA A 92 -12.70 11.22 17.90
C ALA A 92 -12.71 10.69 16.46
N GLU A 93 -12.27 11.52 15.52
CA GLU A 93 -12.25 11.18 14.10
C GLU A 93 -11.11 10.19 13.80
N ASN A 94 -11.38 8.89 13.93
CA ASN A 94 -10.54 7.85 13.36
C ASN A 94 -10.90 7.71 11.87
N SER A 95 -10.34 8.57 11.04
CA SER A 95 -10.57 8.54 9.59
C SER A 95 -9.65 7.53 8.90
N ILE A 96 -10.22 6.78 7.96
CA ILE A 96 -9.47 5.83 7.11
C ILE A 96 -8.46 6.63 6.29
N VAL A 97 -7.20 6.21 6.33
CA VAL A 97 -6.12 6.85 5.57
C VAL A 97 -6.22 6.42 4.11
N SER A 98 -6.31 7.40 3.23
CA SER A 98 -6.34 7.18 1.78
C SER A 98 -4.92 6.94 1.24
N PHE A 99 -4.79 6.04 0.26
CA PHE A 99 -3.47 5.69 -0.28
C PHE A 99 -2.78 6.85 -1.04
N ASP A 100 -3.56 7.80 -1.56
CA ASP A 100 -3.03 8.98 -2.26
C ASP A 100 -2.25 9.93 -1.35
N THR A 101 -2.54 9.96 -0.04
CA THR A 101 -1.89 10.87 0.91
C THR A 101 -0.59 10.32 1.48
N LEU A 102 -0.28 9.04 1.24
CA LEU A 102 0.91 8.37 1.77
C LEU A 102 2.22 8.75 1.07
N GLY A 103 2.17 9.52 -0.02
CA GLY A 103 3.38 9.92 -0.74
C GLY A 103 4.11 8.76 -1.42
N ILE A 104 3.40 7.67 -1.76
CA ILE A 104 3.99 6.48 -2.40
C ILE A 104 4.36 6.74 -3.87
N LYS A 105 3.71 7.72 -4.52
CA LYS A 105 3.92 8.07 -5.93
C LYS A 105 5.41 8.30 -6.28
N PRO A 106 6.15 9.21 -5.62
CA PRO A 106 7.57 9.45 -5.92
C PRO A 106 8.47 8.23 -5.70
N LEU A 107 8.08 7.28 -4.83
CA LEU A 107 8.86 6.06 -4.58
C LEU A 107 8.72 5.04 -5.72
N LEU A 108 7.56 5.03 -6.40
CA LEU A 108 7.22 4.03 -7.41
C LEU A 108 7.31 4.55 -8.85
N GLU A 109 7.37 5.86 -9.06
CA GLU A 109 7.30 6.51 -10.37
C GLU A 109 8.39 6.04 -11.34
N GLU A 110 9.61 5.85 -10.86
CA GLU A 110 10.75 5.35 -11.66
C GLU A 110 10.53 3.92 -12.16
N PHE A 111 9.72 3.13 -11.47
CA PHE A 111 9.51 1.71 -11.77
C PHE A 111 8.26 1.44 -12.61
N ILE A 112 7.55 2.49 -13.05
CA ILE A 112 6.36 2.36 -13.87
C ILE A 112 6.75 1.91 -15.29
N LYS A 113 6.42 0.66 -15.63
CA LYS A 113 6.49 0.18 -17.01
C LYS A 113 5.28 0.74 -17.77
N VAL A 114 5.53 1.74 -18.64
CA VAL A 114 4.48 2.30 -19.49
C VAL A 114 3.93 1.20 -20.39
N LYS A 115 2.66 0.82 -20.20
CA LYS A 115 2.00 -0.17 -21.06
C LYS A 115 2.08 0.34 -22.51
N PRO A 116 2.57 -0.45 -23.47
CA PRO A 116 2.56 -0.03 -24.86
C PRO A 116 1.10 0.24 -25.25
N LYS A 117 0.81 1.48 -25.61
CA LYS A 117 -0.46 1.80 -26.27
C LYS A 117 -0.38 1.12 -27.63
N ASN A 118 -1.09 0.00 -27.80
CA ASN A 118 -1.27 -0.69 -29.09
C ASN A 118 -2.11 0.16 -30.06
N GLY A 119 -1.74 1.43 -30.24
CA GLY A 119 -2.29 2.32 -31.24
C GLY A 119 -1.71 1.91 -32.58
N VAL A 120 -2.48 1.16 -33.36
CA VAL A 120 -2.14 0.88 -34.75
C VAL A 120 -2.34 2.17 -35.55
N THR A 121 -1.24 2.85 -35.91
CA THR A 121 -1.29 4.02 -36.78
C THR A 121 -1.52 3.56 -38.24
N MET A 122 -2.78 3.36 -38.63
CA MET A 122 -3.16 3.07 -40.01
C MET A 122 -3.01 4.34 -40.86
N ARG A 123 -2.06 4.36 -41.80
CA ARG A 123 -2.00 5.37 -42.86
C ARG A 123 -2.94 4.97 -43.99
N LEU A 124 -4.12 5.58 -44.06
CA LEU A 124 -5.05 5.38 -45.17
C LEU A 124 -4.48 5.99 -46.46
N ARG A 125 -4.45 5.21 -47.54
CA ARG A 125 -4.17 5.72 -48.90
C ARG A 125 -5.41 6.42 -49.45
N ARG A 126 -5.21 7.59 -50.04
CA ARG A 126 -6.25 8.36 -50.74
C ARG A 126 -6.62 7.65 -52.05
N LEU A 127 -7.93 7.46 -52.25
CA LEU A 127 -8.55 6.95 -53.49
C LEU A 127 -8.54 8.02 -54.60
#